data_AF-A0A7X1TWZ7-F1
#
_entry.id   AF-A0A7X1TWZ7-F1
#
_cell.length_a   1.000
_cell.length_b   1.000
_cell.length_c   1.000
_cell.angle_alpha   90.00
_cell.angle_beta   90.00
_cell.angle_gamma   90.00
#
_symmetry.space_group_name_H-M   'P 1'
#
loop_
_entity.id
_entity.type
_entity.pdbx_description
1 polymer ?
#
loop_
_entity_poly.entity_id
_entity_poly.type
_entity_poly.pdbx_seq_one_letter_code
_entity_poly.pdbx_strand_id
1 'polypeptide(L)'
;MAELRPIRRIVTANDERGRSKVLWDGPAPNAHQASMGSGRGHTNLWVWNDPLLSIAGEADAGNTPYDFPGPAQGGHLRVVQSVERPANYDAAKDPDAVPDHPPKLRPPSRTWDRGGNNAYSSAMHKTETVDYGIQLFGERVLRLDDGEIAMHPGDIVVQVGAWHQWTSPREGGIMLFDMIAAHFVDGAVGLAQGNDAPMRPAANRDLPRDVTLPRRIVTIDREPNLGSVVGVGPAPDVRTDPARPGFANARLWVTDSAPAKIVYETLHLPHLPHTLEPPSPGSVMRVLCLPPDDTWKGKVGANEVQAYFRAMGSPQASTYAPSAPHPYMQKTHTLEFCTVIDGEATLVLDTQEVKMAAGDVAILRGANHAWSNRSTRPARVAIASHAAA
;
A
#
# COMPACT_ATOMS: atom_id res chain seq x y z
N MET A 1 10.12 10.30 26.11
CA MET A 1 10.13 9.36 24.96
C MET A 1 9.53 10.09 23.79
N ALA A 2 10.02 9.90 22.56
CA ALA A 2 9.36 10.48 21.39
C ALA A 2 8.00 9.79 21.21
N GLU A 3 6.91 10.57 21.16
CA GLU A 3 5.58 10.05 20.87
C GLU A 3 5.48 9.66 19.39
N LEU A 4 4.64 8.67 19.08
CA LEU A 4 4.31 8.35 17.68
C LEU A 4 3.68 9.57 16.99
N ARG A 5 4.15 9.87 15.78
CA ARG A 5 3.57 10.92 14.93
C ARG A 5 2.12 10.55 14.60
N PRO A 6 1.14 11.42 14.91
CA PRO A 6 -0.24 11.17 14.51
C PRO A 6 -0.36 11.08 12.98
N ILE A 7 -1.05 10.04 12.49
CA ILE A 7 -1.35 9.86 11.08
C ILE A 7 -2.77 10.31 10.81
N ARG A 8 -2.95 11.32 9.96
CA ARG A 8 -4.28 11.80 9.57
C ARG A 8 -4.94 10.76 8.66
N ARG A 9 -6.14 10.33 9.05
CA ARG A 9 -6.95 9.35 8.35
C ARG A 9 -8.31 9.97 8.02
N ILE A 10 -8.69 9.90 6.76
CA ILE A 10 -9.99 10.33 6.24
C ILE A 10 -10.78 9.07 5.90
N VAL A 11 -11.90 8.83 6.56
CA VAL A 11 -12.76 7.67 6.27
C VAL A 11 -14.03 8.17 5.63
N THR A 12 -14.43 7.54 4.53
CA THR A 12 -15.64 7.91 3.79
C THR A 12 -16.82 7.00 4.12
N ALA A 13 -18.01 7.50 3.81
CA ALA A 13 -19.26 6.74 3.80
C ALA A 13 -20.16 7.29 2.69
N ASN A 14 -21.32 6.67 2.50
CA ASN A 14 -22.38 7.22 1.66
C ASN A 14 -23.46 7.84 2.57
N ASP A 15 -24.05 8.96 2.16
CA ASP A 15 -25.22 9.55 2.81
C ASP A 15 -26.50 8.74 2.49
N GLU A 16 -27.63 9.13 3.07
CA GLU A 16 -28.93 8.46 2.87
C GLU A 16 -29.40 8.45 1.40
N ARG A 17 -28.81 9.29 0.54
CA ARG A 17 -29.09 9.39 -0.90
C ARG A 17 -28.04 8.65 -1.74
N GLY A 18 -27.11 7.95 -1.11
CA GLY A 18 -26.04 7.21 -1.78
C GLY A 18 -24.88 8.09 -2.28
N ARG A 19 -24.82 9.36 -1.84
CA ARG A 19 -23.73 10.29 -2.21
C ARG A 19 -22.56 10.14 -1.26
N SER A 20 -21.34 10.17 -1.78
CA SER A 20 -20.14 10.06 -0.95
C SER A 20 -19.91 11.28 -0.06
N LYS A 21 -19.53 11.00 1.20
CA LYS A 21 -19.21 11.99 2.25
C LYS A 21 -18.02 11.53 3.08
N VAL A 22 -17.45 12.44 3.84
CA VAL A 22 -16.51 12.09 4.92
C VAL A 22 -17.31 11.69 6.16
N LEU A 23 -16.92 10.57 6.76
CA LEU A 23 -17.40 10.10 8.05
C LEU A 23 -16.47 10.53 9.18
N TRP A 24 -15.15 10.38 8.99
CA TRP A 24 -14.13 10.83 9.93
C TRP A 24 -12.98 11.52 9.19
N ASP A 25 -12.46 12.59 9.78
CA ASP A 25 -11.21 13.25 9.37
C ASP A 25 -10.47 13.68 10.64
N GLY A 26 -9.33 13.06 10.90
CA GLY A 26 -8.56 13.30 12.11
C GLY A 26 -7.42 12.29 12.28
N PRO A 27 -6.72 12.30 13.42
CA PRO A 27 -5.71 11.31 13.71
C PRO A 27 -6.32 9.90 13.79
N ALA A 28 -5.61 8.89 13.29
CA ALA A 28 -5.99 7.50 13.46
C ALA A 28 -6.07 7.14 14.96
N PRO A 29 -7.11 6.43 15.40
CA PRO A 29 -7.46 6.32 16.83
C PRO A 29 -6.58 5.36 17.62
N ASN A 30 -5.85 4.46 16.95
CA ASN A 30 -5.31 3.25 17.56
C ASN A 30 -3.78 3.22 17.53
N ALA A 31 -3.18 4.15 18.26
CA ALA A 31 -1.73 4.29 18.39
C ALA A 31 -1.21 3.47 19.58
N HIS A 32 -0.32 2.51 19.30
CA HIS A 32 0.34 1.67 20.31
C HIS A 32 1.75 2.18 20.56
N GLN A 33 1.86 3.12 21.50
CA GLN A 33 3.13 3.70 21.93
C GLN A 33 4.07 2.61 22.47
N ALA A 34 5.35 2.69 22.12
CA ALA A 34 6.40 1.78 22.61
C ALA A 34 6.16 0.28 22.36
N SER A 35 5.23 -0.10 21.47
CA SER A 35 4.91 -1.51 21.19
C SER A 35 6.08 -2.30 20.57
N MET A 36 7.14 -1.59 20.17
CA MET A 36 8.35 -2.15 19.56
C MET A 36 9.62 -1.61 20.24
N GLY A 37 9.53 -1.14 21.48
CA GLY A 37 10.64 -0.49 22.20
C GLY A 37 10.53 1.05 22.21
N SER A 38 11.41 1.70 22.96
CA SER A 38 11.30 3.15 23.22
C SER A 38 11.39 3.98 21.93
N GLY A 39 10.43 4.89 21.73
CA GLY A 39 10.35 5.75 20.53
C GLY A 39 9.84 5.06 19.26
N ARG A 40 9.59 3.74 19.34
CA ARG A 40 9.11 2.91 18.23
C ARG A 40 7.72 2.39 18.54
N GLY A 41 6.94 2.15 17.50
CA GLY A 41 5.59 1.61 17.69
C GLY A 41 4.81 1.65 16.40
N HIS A 42 3.52 1.38 16.51
CA HIS A 42 2.64 1.36 15.36
C HIS A 42 1.30 2.03 15.65
N THR A 43 0.65 2.49 14.59
CA THR A 43 -0.72 2.98 14.62
C THR A 43 -1.54 2.17 13.62
N ASN A 44 -2.65 1.57 14.05
CA ASN A 44 -3.58 0.89 13.16
C ASN A 44 -4.54 1.90 12.54
N LEU A 45 -4.74 1.78 11.22
CA LEU A 45 -5.60 2.65 10.44
C LEU A 45 -6.89 1.93 10.02
N TRP A 46 -6.84 0.62 9.77
CA TRP A 46 -8.02 -0.17 9.42
C TRP A 46 -7.75 -1.66 9.60
N VAL A 47 -8.76 -2.44 9.95
CA VAL A 47 -8.70 -3.90 10.00
C VAL A 47 -9.94 -4.46 9.31
N TRP A 48 -9.78 -5.52 8.51
CA TRP A 48 -10.91 -6.26 7.96
C TRP A 48 -10.72 -7.75 8.21
N ASN A 49 -11.82 -8.43 8.53
CA ASN A 49 -11.80 -9.86 8.91
C ASN A 49 -12.31 -10.78 7.81
N ASP A 50 -13.03 -10.24 6.82
CA ASP A 50 -13.74 -11.00 5.79
C ASP A 50 -13.12 -10.73 4.41
N PRO A 51 -12.89 -11.76 3.58
CA PRO A 51 -12.44 -11.62 2.19
C PRO A 51 -13.30 -10.66 1.35
N LEU A 52 -14.59 -10.58 1.65
CA LEU A 52 -15.55 -9.65 1.03
C LEU A 52 -16.20 -8.80 2.11
N LEU A 53 -15.43 -7.86 2.65
CA LEU A 53 -15.96 -6.99 3.69
C LEU A 53 -17.18 -6.20 3.20
N SER A 54 -18.12 -5.97 4.12
CA SER A 54 -19.17 -4.99 3.88
C SER A 54 -18.59 -3.59 3.98
N ILE A 55 -18.75 -2.80 2.92
CA ILE A 55 -18.42 -1.37 2.91
C ILE A 55 -19.56 -0.50 3.46
N ALA A 56 -20.66 -1.10 3.94
CA ALA A 56 -21.78 -0.42 4.57
C ALA A 56 -21.56 -0.18 6.08
N GLY A 57 -22.33 0.75 6.66
CA GLY A 57 -22.33 1.04 8.09
C GLY A 57 -21.35 2.14 8.52
N GLU A 58 -21.24 2.37 9.83
CA GLU A 58 -20.44 3.46 10.43
C GLU A 58 -19.49 2.96 11.53
N ALA A 59 -19.15 1.67 11.55
CA ALA A 59 -18.18 1.12 12.51
C ALA A 59 -16.75 1.55 12.16
N ASP A 60 -15.98 1.99 13.16
CA ASP A 60 -14.57 2.35 12.96
C ASP A 60 -13.67 1.13 13.10
N ALA A 61 -13.37 0.48 11.97
CA ALA A 61 -12.52 -0.70 11.95
C ALA A 61 -11.03 -0.41 12.20
N GLY A 62 -10.63 0.87 12.34
CA GLY A 62 -9.30 1.23 12.81
C GLY A 62 -9.13 1.14 14.32
N ASN A 63 -10.23 1.10 15.08
CA ASN A 63 -10.23 1.05 16.55
C ASN A 63 -10.52 -0.36 17.10
N THR A 64 -9.86 -1.37 16.52
CA THR A 64 -10.01 -2.78 16.91
C THR A 64 -8.81 -3.26 17.75
N PRO A 65 -8.94 -4.35 18.52
CA PRO A 65 -7.81 -4.93 19.24
C PRO A 65 -6.65 -5.30 18.29
N TYR A 66 -5.43 -5.18 18.79
CA TYR A 66 -4.23 -5.53 18.05
C TYR A 66 -4.20 -7.02 17.69
N ASP A 67 -3.93 -7.31 16.42
CA ASP A 67 -3.67 -8.64 15.89
C ASP A 67 -2.50 -8.59 14.89
N PHE A 68 -1.53 -9.50 15.05
CA PHE A 68 -0.37 -9.64 14.18
C PHE A 68 -0.24 -11.10 13.71
N PRO A 69 -0.16 -11.36 12.39
CA PRO A 69 -0.02 -10.41 11.30
C PRO A 69 -1.36 -9.90 10.75
N GLY A 70 -2.40 -9.93 11.58
CA GLY A 70 -3.77 -9.54 11.22
C GLY A 70 -4.67 -10.75 10.96
N PRO A 71 -5.97 -10.50 10.71
CA PRO A 71 -6.97 -11.55 10.61
C PRO A 71 -6.64 -12.57 9.53
N ALA A 72 -6.89 -13.86 9.80
CA ALA A 72 -6.51 -14.96 8.90
C ALA A 72 -7.24 -14.96 7.54
N GLN A 73 -8.37 -14.25 7.43
CA GLN A 73 -9.20 -14.17 6.23
C GLN A 73 -9.28 -12.74 5.66
N GLY A 74 -8.53 -11.80 6.23
CA GLY A 74 -8.58 -10.41 5.83
C GLY A 74 -7.20 -9.76 5.92
N GLY A 75 -7.08 -8.70 6.71
CA GLY A 75 -5.83 -7.99 6.83
C GLY A 75 -5.95 -6.70 7.64
N HIS A 76 -4.91 -5.87 7.56
CA HIS A 76 -4.96 -4.54 8.13
C HIS A 76 -4.11 -3.52 7.38
N LEU A 77 -4.45 -2.26 7.61
CA LEU A 77 -3.65 -1.11 7.25
C LEU A 77 -3.06 -0.54 8.53
N ARG A 78 -1.73 -0.39 8.58
CA ARG A 78 -1.04 0.20 9.72
C ARG A 78 0.15 1.03 9.31
N VAL A 79 0.62 1.88 10.21
CA VAL A 79 1.88 2.60 10.10
C VAL A 79 2.82 2.17 11.21
N VAL A 80 4.09 1.95 10.89
CA VAL A 80 5.16 1.66 11.84
C VAL A 80 6.11 2.85 11.86
N GLN A 81 6.40 3.37 13.05
CA GLN A 81 7.45 4.37 13.28
C GLN A 81 8.70 3.70 13.84
N SER A 82 9.83 3.93 13.18
CA SER A 82 11.17 3.53 13.63
C SER A 82 11.98 4.76 14.06
N VAL A 83 13.02 4.51 14.85
CA VAL A 83 14.01 5.50 15.26
C VAL A 83 15.37 5.10 14.71
N GLU A 84 16.23 6.09 14.48
CA GLU A 84 17.61 5.86 14.09
C GLU A 84 18.40 5.10 15.16
N ARG A 85 19.49 4.47 14.73
CA ARG A 85 20.49 3.92 15.63
C ARG A 85 21.01 5.02 16.58
N PRO A 86 20.96 4.81 17.91
CA PRO A 86 21.51 5.77 18.86
C PRO A 86 23.00 6.02 18.62
N ALA A 87 23.44 7.29 18.74
CA ALA A 87 24.84 7.66 18.50
C ALA A 87 25.83 6.89 19.38
N ASN A 88 25.46 6.64 20.65
CA ASN A 88 26.26 5.88 21.62
C ASN A 88 25.75 4.44 21.79
N TYR A 89 25.22 3.83 20.73
CA TYR A 89 24.66 2.49 20.79
C TYR A 89 25.71 1.45 21.22
N ASP A 90 25.41 0.75 22.31
CA ASP A 90 26.18 -0.36 22.86
C ASP A 90 25.28 -1.60 22.91
N ALA A 91 25.56 -2.56 22.03
CA ALA A 91 24.75 -3.78 21.89
C ALA A 91 24.71 -4.61 23.19
N ALA A 92 25.74 -4.52 24.06
CA ALA A 92 25.77 -5.25 25.32
C ALA A 92 24.83 -4.64 26.38
N LYS A 93 24.36 -3.41 26.16
CA LYS A 93 23.46 -2.67 27.05
C LYS A 93 22.06 -2.49 26.48
N ASP A 94 21.80 -3.04 25.30
CA ASP A 94 20.52 -2.89 24.64
C ASP A 94 19.47 -3.84 25.25
N PRO A 95 18.44 -3.32 25.94
CA PRO A 95 17.41 -4.15 26.53
C PRO A 95 16.48 -4.80 25.50
N ASP A 96 16.45 -4.28 24.26
CA ASP A 96 15.63 -4.80 23.17
C ASP A 96 16.39 -5.84 22.32
N ALA A 97 17.67 -6.09 22.63
CA ALA A 97 18.50 -7.01 21.86
C ALA A 97 18.08 -8.47 22.06
N VAL A 98 17.73 -9.13 20.96
CA VAL A 98 17.46 -10.57 20.90
C VAL A 98 18.47 -11.19 19.94
N PRO A 99 19.35 -12.10 20.41
CA PRO A 99 20.28 -12.81 19.53
C PRO A 99 19.55 -13.59 18.44
N ASP A 100 20.24 -13.81 17.33
CA ASP A 100 19.76 -14.72 16.29
C ASP A 100 19.57 -16.13 16.87
N HIS A 101 18.52 -16.81 16.41
CA HIS A 101 18.22 -18.19 16.78
C HIS A 101 17.64 -18.94 15.58
N PRO A 102 17.58 -20.28 15.59
CA PRO A 102 16.92 -21.02 14.52
C PRO A 102 15.48 -20.56 14.28
N PRO A 103 14.97 -20.59 13.03
CA PRO A 103 13.60 -20.22 12.72
C PRO A 103 12.60 -20.96 13.61
N LYS A 104 11.66 -20.21 14.20
CA LYS A 104 10.57 -20.77 14.99
C LYS A 104 9.24 -20.12 14.63
N LEU A 105 8.17 -20.91 14.68
CA LEU A 105 6.81 -20.37 14.67
C LEU A 105 6.57 -19.59 15.96
N ARG A 106 5.73 -18.55 15.91
CA ARG A 106 5.21 -17.84 17.08
C ARG A 106 3.75 -18.26 17.33
N PRO A 107 3.44 -19.35 18.06
CA PRO A 107 2.05 -19.75 18.28
C PRO A 107 1.29 -18.74 19.16
N PRO A 108 -0.02 -18.55 18.94
CA PRO A 108 -0.87 -19.15 17.91
C PRO A 108 -0.99 -18.27 16.64
N SER A 109 0.14 -17.83 16.07
CA SER A 109 0.14 -16.91 14.92
C SER A 109 0.63 -17.56 13.62
N ARG A 110 0.45 -16.82 12.52
CA ARG A 110 0.95 -17.14 11.17
C ARG A 110 2.29 -16.45 10.87
N THR A 111 3.16 -16.42 11.88
CA THR A 111 4.41 -15.66 11.89
C THR A 111 5.56 -16.52 12.36
N TRP A 112 6.69 -16.43 11.66
CA TRP A 112 7.96 -17.01 12.07
C TRP A 112 8.96 -15.90 12.38
N ASP A 113 9.87 -16.15 13.31
CA ASP A 113 11.01 -15.28 13.59
C ASP A 113 12.28 -16.07 13.82
N ARG A 114 13.42 -15.40 13.67
CA ARG A 114 14.75 -15.96 13.93
C ARG A 114 15.65 -14.98 14.71
N GLY A 115 15.04 -14.15 15.56
CA GLY A 115 15.77 -13.18 16.39
C GLY A 115 16.27 -11.95 15.62
N GLY A 116 17.34 -11.34 16.13
CA GLY A 116 18.03 -10.21 15.51
C GLY A 116 17.47 -8.82 15.85
N ASN A 117 16.44 -8.75 16.71
CA ASN A 117 15.88 -7.48 17.19
C ASN A 117 16.93 -6.71 18.00
N ASN A 118 16.86 -5.39 17.94
CA ASN A 118 17.63 -4.49 18.79
C ASN A 118 16.95 -3.11 18.85
N ALA A 119 17.60 -2.09 19.40
CA ALA A 119 17.08 -0.73 19.59
C ALA A 119 16.63 -0.01 18.31
N TYR A 120 17.09 -0.42 17.12
CA TYR A 120 16.77 0.23 15.84
C TYR A 120 16.42 -0.77 14.71
N SER A 121 16.37 -2.08 15.03
CA SER A 121 16.00 -3.15 14.11
C SER A 121 14.83 -3.97 14.66
N SER A 122 13.91 -4.34 13.77
CA SER A 122 12.91 -5.38 14.07
C SER A 122 13.55 -6.76 14.10
N ALA A 123 12.75 -7.79 14.38
CA ALA A 123 13.16 -9.17 14.19
C ALA A 123 13.35 -9.42 12.70
N MET A 124 14.24 -10.35 12.39
CA MET A 124 14.16 -11.07 11.14
C MET A 124 12.97 -12.03 11.22
N HIS A 125 11.95 -11.80 10.40
CA HIS A 125 10.68 -12.50 10.47
C HIS A 125 10.04 -12.69 9.09
N LYS A 126 9.05 -13.57 9.03
CA LYS A 126 8.14 -13.71 7.90
C LYS A 126 6.74 -14.03 8.37
N THR A 127 5.78 -13.76 7.50
CA THR A 127 4.34 -13.89 7.77
C THR A 127 3.67 -14.57 6.59
N GLU A 128 2.56 -15.25 6.84
CA GLU A 128 1.63 -15.67 5.77
C GLU A 128 0.83 -14.47 5.26
N THR A 129 1.53 -13.51 4.65
CA THR A 129 0.92 -12.31 4.10
C THR A 129 1.59 -11.89 2.80
N VAL A 130 0.83 -11.16 1.99
CA VAL A 130 1.37 -10.27 0.96
C VAL A 130 1.25 -8.85 1.51
N ASP A 131 2.37 -8.15 1.63
CA ASP A 131 2.39 -6.80 2.19
C ASP A 131 2.71 -5.76 1.11
N TYR A 132 1.94 -4.69 1.05
CA TYR A 132 2.33 -3.46 0.36
C TYR A 132 2.94 -2.51 1.38
N GLY A 133 4.28 -2.47 1.43
CA GLY A 133 5.05 -1.61 2.31
C GLY A 133 5.43 -0.31 1.60
N ILE A 134 5.00 0.84 2.12
CA ILE A 134 5.18 2.17 1.52
C ILE A 134 5.99 3.04 2.47
N GLN A 135 7.19 3.45 2.06
CA GLN A 135 7.99 4.38 2.85
C GLN A 135 7.41 5.80 2.72
N LEU A 136 6.96 6.40 3.82
CA LEU A 136 6.32 7.72 3.83
C LEU A 136 7.29 8.83 4.23
N PHE A 137 8.09 8.61 5.27
CA PHE A 137 9.01 9.63 5.81
C PHE A 137 10.32 8.99 6.29
N GLY A 138 11.43 9.72 6.14
CA GLY A 138 12.76 9.27 6.54
C GLY A 138 13.22 8.05 5.73
N GLU A 139 14.11 7.26 6.32
CA GLU A 139 14.73 6.10 5.68
C GLU A 139 14.42 4.80 6.44
N ARG A 140 14.29 3.70 5.71
CA ARG A 140 14.29 2.36 6.30
C ARG A 140 15.04 1.39 5.42
N VAL A 141 15.88 0.55 6.02
CA VAL A 141 16.61 -0.51 5.31
C VAL A 141 15.85 -1.81 5.43
N LEU A 142 15.47 -2.37 4.28
CA LEU A 142 14.97 -3.72 4.13
C LEU A 142 16.16 -4.67 4.04
N ARG A 143 16.39 -5.46 5.08
CA ARG A 143 17.40 -6.51 5.11
C ARG A 143 16.76 -7.87 4.87
N LEU A 144 17.35 -8.60 3.94
CA LEU A 144 16.98 -9.96 3.55
C LEU A 144 18.19 -10.88 3.76
N ASP A 145 18.10 -12.14 3.37
CA ASP A 145 19.23 -13.06 3.49
C ASP A 145 20.33 -12.79 2.46
N ASP A 146 19.96 -12.34 1.26
CA ASP A 146 20.87 -12.14 0.14
C ASP A 146 21.27 -10.68 -0.11
N GLY A 147 20.77 -9.74 0.70
CA GLY A 147 21.14 -8.33 0.55
C GLY A 147 20.30 -7.36 1.39
N GLU A 148 20.60 -6.08 1.19
CA GLU A 148 19.92 -4.96 1.84
C GLU A 148 19.51 -3.90 0.81
N ILE A 149 18.34 -3.29 1.03
CA ILE A 149 17.84 -2.17 0.23
C ILE A 149 17.46 -1.03 1.15
N ALA A 150 18.09 0.14 0.98
CA ALA A 150 17.62 1.38 1.58
C ALA A 150 16.38 1.90 0.84
N MET A 151 15.28 2.10 1.56
CA MET A 151 14.02 2.67 1.09
C MET A 151 13.86 4.12 1.57
N HIS A 152 13.40 4.97 0.66
CA HIS A 152 13.17 6.41 0.82
C HIS A 152 11.70 6.75 0.51
N PRO A 153 11.22 7.96 0.86
CA PRO A 153 9.83 8.34 0.64
C PRO A 153 9.33 8.09 -0.79
N GLY A 154 8.22 7.38 -0.91
CA GLY A 154 7.60 6.99 -2.19
C GLY A 154 8.08 5.66 -2.77
N ASP A 155 9.06 4.99 -2.16
CA ASP A 155 9.41 3.61 -2.48
C ASP A 155 8.35 2.64 -1.96
N ILE A 156 8.08 1.60 -2.75
CA ILE A 156 7.08 0.58 -2.43
C ILE A 156 7.69 -0.80 -2.56
N VAL A 157 7.65 -1.57 -1.48
CA VAL A 157 7.93 -3.00 -1.48
C VAL A 157 6.63 -3.78 -1.58
N VAL A 158 6.61 -4.77 -2.45
CA VAL A 158 5.64 -5.87 -2.45
C VAL A 158 6.33 -7.06 -1.84
N GLN A 159 6.00 -7.34 -0.60
CA GLN A 159 6.64 -8.37 0.20
C GLN A 159 5.76 -9.62 0.21
N VAL A 160 6.19 -10.64 -0.51
CA VAL A 160 5.40 -11.84 -0.74
C VAL A 160 5.87 -12.94 0.21
N GLY A 161 5.44 -12.85 1.47
CA GLY A 161 5.77 -13.83 2.52
C GLY A 161 7.27 -14.04 2.76
N ALA A 162 8.12 -13.07 2.44
CA ALA A 162 9.57 -13.21 2.52
C ALA A 162 10.11 -13.13 3.95
N TRP A 163 11.20 -13.84 4.26
CA TRP A 163 12.05 -13.52 5.42
C TRP A 163 12.65 -12.14 5.25
N HIS A 164 12.43 -11.27 6.22
CA HIS A 164 12.90 -9.90 6.17
C HIS A 164 13.08 -9.30 7.57
N GLN A 165 13.98 -8.33 7.64
CA GLN A 165 14.22 -7.48 8.80
C GLN A 165 14.16 -6.03 8.35
N TRP A 166 13.52 -5.21 9.15
CA TRP A 166 13.52 -3.77 8.96
C TRP A 166 14.47 -3.11 9.95
N THR A 167 15.39 -2.28 9.46
CA THR A 167 16.37 -1.57 10.29
C THR A 167 16.50 -0.10 9.91
N SER A 168 16.78 0.76 10.89
CA SER A 168 16.97 2.21 10.72
C SER A 168 18.37 2.62 11.19
N PRO A 169 19.44 2.24 10.47
CA PRO A 169 20.81 2.47 10.92
C PRO A 169 21.25 3.95 10.81
N ARG A 170 20.60 4.74 9.95
CA ARG A 170 20.96 6.13 9.65
C ARG A 170 19.91 7.13 10.12
N GLU A 171 18.65 6.87 9.79
CA GLU A 171 17.52 7.76 10.08
C GLU A 171 16.33 6.92 10.57
N GLY A 172 15.55 7.47 11.49
CA GLY A 172 14.20 6.98 11.78
C GLY A 172 13.28 7.16 10.58
N GLY A 173 12.09 6.58 10.67
CA GLY A 173 11.18 6.63 9.54
C GLY A 173 9.76 6.22 9.90
N ILE A 174 8.87 6.44 8.95
CA ILE A 174 7.46 6.08 9.03
C ILE A 174 7.11 5.33 7.76
N MET A 175 6.68 4.08 7.95
CA MET A 175 6.36 3.18 6.84
C MET A 175 4.95 2.64 7.04
N LEU A 176 4.13 2.75 5.99
CA LEU A 176 2.78 2.19 5.95
C LEU A 176 2.82 0.76 5.42
N PHE A 177 2.01 -0.11 5.98
CA PHE A 177 1.83 -1.50 5.58
C PHE A 177 0.35 -1.78 5.38
N ASP A 178 -0.01 -2.16 4.16
CA ASP A 178 -1.23 -2.92 3.87
C ASP A 178 -0.84 -4.40 3.88
N MET A 179 -1.20 -5.13 4.94
CA MET A 179 -0.86 -6.55 5.11
C MET A 179 -2.10 -7.40 4.85
N ILE A 180 -2.00 -8.25 3.83
CA ILE A 180 -3.11 -9.07 3.33
C ILE A 180 -2.82 -10.51 3.69
N ALA A 181 -3.75 -11.19 4.36
CA ALA A 181 -3.61 -12.62 4.65
C ALA A 181 -3.34 -13.41 3.35
N ALA A 182 -2.42 -14.35 3.44
CA ALA A 182 -2.02 -15.17 2.30
C ALA A 182 -1.78 -16.62 2.72
N HIS A 183 -1.62 -17.50 1.75
CA HIS A 183 -1.18 -18.88 1.94
C HIS A 183 0.01 -19.19 1.04
N PHE A 184 0.91 -20.02 1.56
CA PHE A 184 1.86 -20.74 0.72
C PHE A 184 1.08 -21.71 -0.16
N VAL A 185 1.26 -21.60 -1.48
CA VAL A 185 0.62 -22.50 -2.44
C VAL A 185 1.61 -23.59 -2.81
N ASP A 186 1.24 -24.84 -2.56
CA ASP A 186 2.00 -26.05 -2.88
C ASP A 186 3.42 -26.13 -2.25
N GLY A 187 3.99 -27.33 -2.12
CA GLY A 187 5.36 -27.51 -1.63
C GLY A 187 5.59 -27.23 -0.13
N ALA A 188 6.85 -26.98 0.23
CA ALA A 188 7.25 -26.78 1.63
C ALA A 188 6.83 -25.40 2.15
N VAL A 189 6.38 -25.36 3.40
CA VAL A 189 5.98 -24.12 4.09
C VAL A 189 7.12 -23.10 4.03
N GLY A 190 6.78 -21.86 3.66
CA GLY A 190 7.74 -20.77 3.61
C GLY A 190 8.25 -20.45 2.22
N LEU A 191 8.02 -21.28 1.20
CA LEU A 191 8.49 -21.02 -0.15
C LEU A 191 7.38 -20.60 -1.09
N ALA A 192 7.64 -19.62 -1.93
CA ALA A 192 6.81 -19.42 -3.10
C ALA A 192 7.10 -20.50 -4.13
N GLN A 193 6.04 -21.05 -4.70
CA GLN A 193 6.12 -22.01 -5.79
C GLN A 193 5.76 -21.35 -7.12
N GLY A 194 6.29 -21.91 -8.20
CA GLY A 194 6.20 -21.35 -9.55
C GLY A 194 7.56 -20.83 -10.04
N ASN A 195 7.66 -20.60 -11.36
CA ASN A 195 8.90 -20.14 -12.01
C ASN A 195 8.68 -18.86 -12.82
N ASP A 196 7.59 -18.13 -12.53
CA ASP A 196 7.31 -16.88 -13.22
C ASP A 196 8.41 -15.86 -12.93
N ALA A 197 8.98 -15.30 -13.99
CA ALA A 197 9.97 -14.26 -13.86
C ALA A 197 9.29 -12.96 -13.35
N PRO A 198 9.86 -12.27 -12.35
CA PRO A 198 9.41 -10.95 -11.96
C PRO A 198 9.34 -10.03 -13.19
N MET A 199 8.19 -9.37 -13.35
CA MET A 199 7.93 -8.55 -14.51
C MET A 199 8.86 -7.34 -14.51
N ARG A 200 9.52 -7.12 -15.66
CA ARG A 200 10.42 -5.99 -15.87
C ARG A 200 9.75 -4.92 -16.75
N PRO A 201 10.09 -3.63 -16.56
CA PRO A 201 9.69 -2.58 -17.48
C PRO A 201 10.10 -2.92 -18.92
N ALA A 202 9.22 -2.64 -19.88
CA ALA A 202 9.59 -2.73 -21.29
C ALA A 202 10.73 -1.73 -21.61
N ALA A 203 11.71 -2.16 -22.41
CA ALA A 203 12.88 -1.35 -22.74
C ALA A 203 12.54 -0.07 -23.51
N ASN A 204 11.54 -0.11 -24.40
CA ASN A 204 11.11 1.00 -25.24
C ASN A 204 9.83 1.64 -24.71
N ARG A 205 9.84 2.09 -23.46
CA ARG A 205 8.69 2.76 -22.87
C ARG A 205 8.56 4.19 -23.36
N ASP A 206 7.44 4.48 -24.00
CA ASP A 206 7.01 5.84 -24.31
C ASP A 206 6.19 6.37 -23.12
N LEU A 207 6.87 6.98 -22.16
CA LEU A 207 6.23 7.69 -21.05
C LEU A 207 6.41 9.20 -21.26
N PRO A 208 5.38 10.01 -20.98
CA PRO A 208 5.55 11.46 -20.96
C PRO A 208 6.71 11.87 -20.05
N ARG A 209 7.50 12.86 -20.46
CA ARG A 209 8.74 13.26 -19.76
C ARG A 209 8.55 13.60 -18.28
N ASP A 210 7.36 14.05 -17.90
CA ASP A 210 7.06 14.52 -16.54
C ASP A 210 6.48 13.41 -15.63
N VAL A 211 6.39 12.17 -16.12
CA VAL A 211 5.93 11.03 -15.32
C VAL A 211 7.11 10.43 -14.55
N THR A 212 7.03 10.50 -13.22
CA THR A 212 7.93 9.77 -12.32
C THR A 212 7.21 8.55 -11.75
N LEU A 213 7.70 7.35 -12.10
CA LEU A 213 7.14 6.10 -11.60
C LEU A 213 7.65 5.77 -10.19
N PRO A 214 6.85 5.09 -9.36
CA PRO A 214 7.33 4.57 -8.08
C PRO A 214 8.40 3.50 -8.32
N ARG A 215 9.39 3.44 -7.41
CA ARG A 215 10.32 2.32 -7.34
C ARG A 215 9.62 1.15 -6.68
N ARG A 216 9.39 0.09 -7.46
CA ARG A 216 8.85 -1.20 -7.06
C ARG A 216 9.99 -2.10 -6.61
N ILE A 217 9.86 -2.65 -5.41
CA ILE A 217 10.72 -3.72 -4.89
C ILE A 217 9.83 -4.95 -4.72
N VAL A 218 10.27 -6.12 -5.14
CA VAL A 218 9.56 -7.39 -4.93
C VAL A 218 10.48 -8.32 -4.15
N THR A 219 9.98 -8.85 -3.04
CA THR A 219 10.72 -9.79 -2.21
C THR A 219 9.93 -11.07 -1.99
N ILE A 220 10.63 -12.20 -1.98
CA ILE A 220 10.05 -13.53 -1.82
C ILE A 220 11.15 -14.51 -1.40
N ASP A 221 10.78 -15.61 -0.77
CA ASP A 221 11.73 -16.68 -0.49
C ASP A 221 11.91 -17.55 -1.74
N ARG A 222 13.14 -17.60 -2.28
CA ARG A 222 13.51 -18.50 -3.39
C ARG A 222 13.91 -19.89 -2.92
N GLU A 223 14.56 -19.93 -1.77
CA GLU A 223 15.09 -21.12 -1.13
C GLU A 223 14.61 -21.19 0.31
N PRO A 224 14.46 -22.39 0.90
CA PRO A 224 13.91 -22.51 2.24
C PRO A 224 14.68 -21.64 3.24
N ASN A 225 13.96 -20.75 3.91
CA ASN A 225 14.50 -19.82 4.89
C ASN A 225 15.44 -18.73 4.37
N LEU A 226 15.44 -18.46 3.05
CA LEU A 226 16.24 -17.42 2.43
C LEU A 226 15.33 -16.40 1.74
N GLY A 227 15.12 -15.27 2.41
CA GLY A 227 14.43 -14.12 1.82
C GLY A 227 15.30 -13.45 0.77
N SER A 228 14.71 -13.17 -0.40
CA SER A 228 15.42 -12.63 -1.54
C SER A 228 14.74 -11.43 -2.16
N VAL A 229 15.54 -10.50 -2.70
CA VAL A 229 15.06 -9.50 -3.65
C VAL A 229 14.97 -10.12 -5.04
N VAL A 230 13.79 -10.09 -5.65
CA VAL A 230 13.59 -10.67 -6.98
C VAL A 230 13.29 -9.64 -8.06
N GLY A 231 12.88 -8.43 -7.66
CA GLY A 231 12.72 -7.30 -8.57
C GLY A 231 13.01 -5.97 -7.89
N VAL A 232 13.76 -5.09 -8.57
CA VAL A 232 13.93 -3.68 -8.19
C VAL A 232 13.89 -2.86 -9.46
N GLY A 233 13.06 -1.83 -9.50
CA GLY A 233 13.00 -0.92 -10.63
C GLY A 233 11.70 -0.12 -10.68
N PRO A 234 11.44 0.65 -11.74
CA PRO A 234 10.16 1.30 -11.91
C PRO A 234 9.04 0.27 -12.11
N ALA A 235 7.80 0.65 -11.79
CA ALA A 235 6.61 -0.18 -12.02
C ALA A 235 6.53 -0.71 -13.47
N PRO A 236 6.35 -2.02 -13.71
CA PRO A 236 6.44 -2.61 -15.05
C PRO A 236 5.13 -2.59 -15.87
N ASP A 237 4.00 -2.30 -15.24
CA ASP A 237 2.69 -2.16 -15.89
C ASP A 237 2.14 -0.75 -15.67
N VAL A 238 2.07 0.04 -16.74
CA VAL A 238 1.72 1.47 -16.67
C VAL A 238 0.80 1.82 -17.82
N ARG A 239 -0.28 2.55 -17.52
CA ARG A 239 -1.16 3.18 -18.50
C ARG A 239 -1.20 4.69 -18.30
N THR A 240 -1.32 5.44 -19.38
CA THR A 240 -1.36 6.91 -19.39
C THR A 240 -2.72 7.39 -19.86
N ASP A 241 -2.95 8.70 -19.76
CA ASP A 241 -4.12 9.36 -20.33
C ASP A 241 -3.65 10.50 -21.25
N PRO A 242 -3.77 10.36 -22.58
CA PRO A 242 -3.39 11.41 -23.52
C PRO A 242 -4.09 12.75 -23.29
N ALA A 243 -5.30 12.72 -22.71
CA ALA A 243 -6.08 13.93 -22.40
C ALA A 243 -5.57 14.65 -21.14
N ARG A 244 -4.74 13.98 -20.32
CA ARG A 244 -4.06 14.54 -19.15
C ARG A 244 -2.55 14.30 -19.24
N PRO A 245 -1.81 15.07 -20.05
CA PRO A 245 -0.36 14.95 -20.15
C PRO A 245 0.32 14.98 -18.77
N GLY A 246 1.15 13.98 -18.48
CA GLY A 246 1.77 13.78 -17.16
C GLY A 246 0.97 12.87 -16.21
N PHE A 247 -0.22 12.40 -16.61
CA PHE A 247 -0.95 11.36 -15.88
C PHE A 247 -0.37 9.98 -16.16
N ALA A 248 -0.23 9.17 -15.10
CA ALA A 248 0.06 7.75 -15.20
C ALA A 248 -0.64 6.95 -14.10
N ASN A 249 -1.09 5.75 -14.44
CA ASN A 249 -1.55 4.72 -13.51
C ASN A 249 -0.58 3.54 -13.59
N ALA A 250 0.20 3.35 -12.53
CA ALA A 250 1.25 2.34 -12.44
C ALA A 250 0.81 1.20 -11.53
N ARG A 251 0.50 0.03 -12.09
CA ARG A 251 0.11 -1.17 -11.34
C ARG A 251 1.36 -1.89 -10.82
N LEU A 252 1.34 -2.27 -9.54
CA LEU A 252 2.49 -2.84 -8.82
C LEU A 252 2.31 -4.31 -8.46
N TRP A 253 1.09 -4.72 -8.11
CA TRP A 253 0.75 -6.10 -7.79
C TRP A 253 -0.76 -6.32 -7.86
N VAL A 254 -1.17 -7.56 -8.09
CA VAL A 254 -2.56 -8.02 -7.98
C VAL A 254 -2.60 -9.30 -7.16
N THR A 255 -3.53 -9.41 -6.22
CA THR A 255 -3.92 -10.70 -5.63
C THR A 255 -5.27 -11.10 -6.22
N ASP A 256 -5.44 -12.37 -6.59
CA ASP A 256 -6.68 -12.87 -7.22
C ASP A 256 -7.59 -13.65 -6.27
N SER A 257 -7.22 -13.68 -4.99
CA SER A 257 -7.95 -14.30 -3.90
C SER A 257 -7.67 -13.58 -2.58
N ALA A 258 -8.56 -13.80 -1.62
CA ALA A 258 -8.36 -13.52 -0.21
C ALA A 258 -8.78 -14.78 0.57
N PRO A 259 -7.87 -15.44 1.30
CA PRO A 259 -6.45 -15.10 1.43
C PRO A 259 -5.71 -15.18 0.09
N ALA A 260 -4.71 -14.31 -0.08
CA ALA A 260 -3.88 -14.24 -1.27
C ALA A 260 -2.99 -15.49 -1.41
N LYS A 261 -2.40 -15.66 -2.59
CA LYS A 261 -1.40 -16.72 -2.85
C LYS A 261 0.00 -16.12 -2.80
N ILE A 262 0.93 -16.81 -2.15
CA ILE A 262 2.35 -16.46 -2.14
C ILE A 262 2.99 -17.01 -3.42
N VAL A 263 3.16 -16.13 -4.42
CA VAL A 263 3.63 -16.44 -5.78
C VAL A 263 4.64 -15.42 -6.28
N TYR A 264 5.47 -15.77 -7.28
CA TYR A 264 6.58 -14.94 -7.75
C TYR A 264 6.20 -13.65 -8.46
N GLU A 265 5.12 -13.67 -9.24
CA GLU A 265 4.65 -12.51 -10.01
C GLU A 265 3.19 -12.74 -10.42
N THR A 266 2.42 -11.65 -10.51
CA THR A 266 1.00 -11.72 -10.92
C THR A 266 0.64 -10.78 -12.06
N LEU A 267 1.48 -9.78 -12.36
CA LEU A 267 1.13 -8.73 -13.33
C LEU A 267 1.03 -9.22 -14.79
N HIS A 268 1.75 -10.29 -15.14
CA HIS A 268 1.74 -10.86 -16.50
C HIS A 268 0.60 -11.85 -16.75
N LEU A 269 -0.13 -12.24 -15.70
CA LEU A 269 -1.12 -13.30 -15.80
C LEU A 269 -2.30 -12.85 -16.69
N PRO A 270 -2.62 -13.57 -17.78
CA PRO A 270 -3.63 -13.13 -18.75
C PRO A 270 -5.04 -12.96 -18.16
N HIS A 271 -5.37 -13.70 -17.11
CA HIS A 271 -6.66 -13.59 -16.41
C HIS A 271 -6.74 -12.40 -15.46
N LEU A 272 -5.65 -11.65 -15.26
CA LEU A 272 -5.55 -10.46 -14.41
C LEU A 272 -5.31 -9.20 -15.27
N PRO A 273 -6.29 -8.79 -16.09
CA PRO A 273 -6.14 -7.60 -16.91
C PRO A 273 -5.90 -6.37 -16.04
N HIS A 274 -5.24 -5.36 -16.60
CA HIS A 274 -5.11 -4.06 -15.94
C HIS A 274 -6.52 -3.44 -15.84
N THR A 275 -7.01 -3.31 -14.61
CA THR A 275 -8.31 -2.76 -14.19
C THR A 275 -8.13 -1.87 -12.96
N LEU A 276 -9.10 -0.99 -12.70
CA LEU A 276 -9.18 -0.22 -11.47
C LEU A 276 -9.74 -1.05 -10.31
N GLU A 277 -10.71 -1.93 -10.58
CA GLU A 277 -11.19 -2.88 -9.60
C GLU A 277 -10.23 -4.06 -9.50
N PRO A 278 -9.98 -4.61 -8.30
CA PRO A 278 -9.33 -5.90 -8.19
C PRO A 278 -10.25 -7.02 -8.71
N PRO A 279 -9.70 -8.18 -9.09
CA PRO A 279 -10.51 -9.41 -9.15
C PRO A 279 -11.17 -9.64 -7.79
N SER A 280 -12.33 -10.28 -7.74
CA SER A 280 -13.03 -10.58 -6.47
C SER A 280 -12.78 -12.04 -6.06
N PRO A 281 -12.34 -12.34 -4.82
CA PRO A 281 -12.16 -11.46 -3.65
C PRO A 281 -10.70 -10.98 -3.44
N GLY A 282 -10.05 -10.43 -4.45
CA GLY A 282 -8.64 -10.05 -4.44
C GLY A 282 -8.35 -8.58 -4.14
N SER A 283 -7.12 -8.15 -4.47
CA SER A 283 -6.63 -6.78 -4.29
C SER A 283 -5.78 -6.31 -5.47
N VAL A 284 -5.65 -5.00 -5.65
CA VAL A 284 -4.73 -4.39 -6.62
C VAL A 284 -4.02 -3.20 -5.98
N MET A 285 -2.69 -3.18 -6.08
CA MET A 285 -1.86 -2.04 -5.68
C MET A 285 -1.45 -1.24 -6.91
N ARG A 286 -1.70 0.06 -6.89
CA ARG A 286 -1.31 0.99 -7.94
C ARG A 286 -0.81 2.32 -7.38
N VAL A 287 -0.13 3.09 -8.23
CA VAL A 287 0.21 4.49 -7.96
C VAL A 287 -0.30 5.35 -9.09
N LEU A 288 -1.05 6.39 -8.74
CA LEU A 288 -1.42 7.46 -9.65
C LEU A 288 -0.35 8.56 -9.62
N CYS A 289 0.12 8.98 -10.78
CA CYS A 289 0.80 10.25 -10.97
C CYS A 289 -0.21 11.25 -11.52
N LEU A 290 -0.44 12.34 -10.79
CA LEU A 290 -1.44 13.35 -11.10
C LEU A 290 -0.73 14.63 -11.57
N PRO A 291 -0.86 15.04 -12.83
CA PRO A 291 -0.34 16.33 -13.27
C PRO A 291 -1.17 17.47 -12.67
N PRO A 292 -0.62 18.70 -12.56
CA PRO A 292 -1.40 19.88 -12.21
C PRO A 292 -2.65 20.01 -13.09
N ASP A 293 -3.80 20.28 -12.46
CA ASP A 293 -5.10 20.37 -13.14
C ASP A 293 -5.07 21.40 -14.27
N ASP A 294 -4.38 22.52 -14.08
CA ASP A 294 -4.28 23.62 -15.06
C ASP A 294 -3.64 23.18 -16.40
N THR A 295 -2.96 22.03 -16.44
CA THR A 295 -2.37 21.52 -17.70
C THR A 295 -3.42 20.93 -18.64
N TRP A 296 -4.55 20.44 -18.12
CA TRP A 296 -5.56 19.68 -18.86
C TRP A 296 -7.00 20.14 -18.64
N LYS A 297 -7.30 20.83 -17.53
CA LYS A 297 -8.66 21.29 -17.20
C LYS A 297 -9.23 22.18 -18.31
N GLY A 298 -10.50 21.93 -18.65
CA GLY A 298 -11.19 22.61 -19.75
C GLY A 298 -10.90 22.04 -21.15
N LYS A 299 -9.97 21.08 -21.28
CA LYS A 299 -9.62 20.41 -22.55
C LYS A 299 -10.17 18.97 -22.64
N VAL A 300 -10.85 18.51 -21.58
CA VAL A 300 -11.39 17.16 -21.48
C VAL A 300 -12.92 17.20 -21.44
N GLY A 301 -13.56 16.30 -22.19
CA GLY A 301 -15.00 16.11 -22.19
C GLY A 301 -15.37 14.63 -22.02
N ALA A 302 -16.64 14.33 -22.29
CA ALA A 302 -17.20 12.98 -22.11
C ALA A 302 -16.44 11.90 -22.88
N ASN A 303 -15.97 12.22 -24.10
CA ASN A 303 -15.27 11.28 -24.97
C ASN A 303 -13.89 10.91 -24.41
N GLU A 304 -13.11 11.90 -23.96
CA GLU A 304 -11.79 11.69 -23.37
C GLU A 304 -11.90 10.90 -22.06
N VAL A 305 -12.88 11.24 -21.22
CA VAL A 305 -13.14 10.51 -19.97
C VAL A 305 -13.53 9.06 -20.26
N GLN A 306 -14.43 8.82 -21.21
CA GLN A 306 -14.83 7.47 -21.61
C GLN A 306 -13.64 6.68 -22.18
N ALA A 307 -12.79 7.31 -22.99
CA ALA A 307 -11.59 6.71 -23.53
C ALA A 307 -10.62 6.29 -22.42
N TYR A 308 -10.42 7.15 -21.40
CA TYR A 308 -9.62 6.81 -20.23
C TYR A 308 -10.13 5.57 -19.50
N PHE A 309 -11.41 5.52 -19.12
CA PHE A 309 -11.94 4.39 -18.36
C PHE A 309 -11.92 3.08 -19.16
N ARG A 310 -12.16 3.14 -20.48
CA ARG A 310 -11.96 1.99 -21.38
C ARG A 310 -10.49 1.57 -21.43
N ALA A 311 -9.57 2.52 -21.57
CA ALA A 311 -8.13 2.25 -21.58
C ALA A 311 -7.66 1.66 -20.26
N MET A 312 -8.26 2.03 -19.13
CA MET A 312 -8.01 1.44 -17.81
C MET A 312 -8.64 0.05 -17.63
N GLY A 313 -9.46 -0.45 -18.56
CA GLY A 313 -10.15 -1.73 -18.42
C GLY A 313 -11.41 -1.69 -17.54
N SER A 314 -11.83 -0.50 -17.11
CA SER A 314 -12.90 -0.29 -16.13
C SER A 314 -13.95 0.73 -16.63
N PRO A 315 -14.58 0.50 -17.79
CA PRO A 315 -15.55 1.47 -18.36
C PRO A 315 -16.73 1.74 -17.43
N GLN A 316 -17.12 0.78 -16.59
CA GLN A 316 -18.26 0.89 -15.67
C GLN A 316 -17.93 1.67 -14.39
N ALA A 317 -16.64 1.91 -14.10
CA ALA A 317 -16.24 2.70 -12.93
C ALA A 317 -16.60 4.17 -13.09
N SER A 318 -16.72 4.68 -14.32
CA SER A 318 -17.03 6.08 -14.59
C SER A 318 -18.41 6.46 -14.09
N THR A 319 -18.50 7.51 -13.29
CA THR A 319 -19.77 8.17 -12.95
C THR A 319 -19.87 9.55 -13.57
N TYR A 320 -19.20 9.76 -14.71
CA TYR A 320 -19.19 11.05 -15.38
C TYR A 320 -20.61 11.56 -15.65
N ALA A 321 -20.82 12.83 -15.33
CA ALA A 321 -21.95 13.63 -15.78
C ALA A 321 -21.45 15.06 -16.03
N PRO A 322 -22.11 15.85 -16.90
CA PRO A 322 -21.74 17.25 -17.11
C PRO A 322 -21.73 18.09 -15.82
N SER A 323 -22.55 17.71 -14.84
CA SER A 323 -22.67 18.36 -13.53
C SER A 323 -21.84 17.66 -12.43
N ALA A 324 -21.04 16.65 -12.75
CA ALA A 324 -20.22 15.97 -11.77
C ALA A 324 -19.17 16.95 -11.19
N PRO A 325 -18.82 16.84 -9.89
CA PRO A 325 -17.81 17.72 -9.27
C PRO A 325 -16.44 17.67 -9.96
N HIS A 326 -16.14 16.56 -10.63
CA HIS A 326 -14.92 16.35 -11.39
C HIS A 326 -15.22 15.45 -12.63
N PRO A 327 -14.57 15.66 -13.79
CA PRO A 327 -14.84 14.85 -14.98
C PRO A 327 -14.48 13.36 -14.79
N TYR A 328 -13.47 13.06 -13.97
CA TYR A 328 -13.04 11.68 -13.69
C TYR A 328 -13.62 11.11 -12.38
N MET A 329 -14.85 11.50 -12.00
CA MET A 329 -15.55 10.82 -10.89
C MET A 329 -15.72 9.33 -11.20
N GLN A 330 -15.45 8.50 -10.21
CA GLN A 330 -15.49 7.06 -10.30
C GLN A 330 -16.06 6.41 -9.04
N LYS A 331 -16.72 5.28 -9.22
CA LYS A 331 -17.24 4.44 -8.13
C LYS A 331 -17.00 2.97 -8.45
N THR A 332 -16.49 2.24 -7.46
CA THR A 332 -16.22 0.80 -7.55
C THR A 332 -16.68 0.12 -6.26
N HIS A 333 -16.98 -1.19 -6.33
CA HIS A 333 -17.31 -2.00 -5.16
C HIS A 333 -16.04 -2.44 -4.43
N THR A 334 -15.34 -1.47 -3.84
CA THR A 334 -14.04 -1.69 -3.21
C THR A 334 -13.92 -0.96 -1.88
N LEU A 335 -13.08 -1.52 -1.01
CA LEU A 335 -12.41 -0.79 0.05
C LEU A 335 -11.05 -0.33 -0.49
N GLU A 336 -10.79 0.97 -0.52
CA GLU A 336 -9.50 1.49 -1.00
C GLU A 336 -8.74 2.20 0.11
N PHE A 337 -7.45 1.91 0.21
CA PHE A 337 -6.48 2.63 1.03
C PHE A 337 -5.67 3.54 0.13
N CYS A 338 -5.96 4.83 0.17
CA CYS A 338 -5.35 5.84 -0.70
C CYS A 338 -4.42 6.72 0.12
N THR A 339 -3.12 6.63 -0.13
CA THR A 339 -2.10 7.41 0.58
C THR A 339 -1.46 8.41 -0.37
N VAL A 340 -1.45 9.70 0.01
CA VAL A 340 -0.63 10.68 -0.74
C VAL A 340 0.83 10.42 -0.36
N ILE A 341 1.64 9.98 -1.32
CA ILE A 341 3.05 9.63 -1.08
C ILE A 341 4.01 10.76 -1.50
N ASP A 342 3.53 11.72 -2.29
CA ASP A 342 4.30 12.89 -2.71
C ASP A 342 3.36 14.01 -3.19
N GLY A 343 3.74 15.25 -2.91
CA GLY A 343 2.95 16.45 -3.25
C GLY A 343 1.67 16.59 -2.44
N GLU A 344 0.65 17.17 -3.06
CA GLU A 344 -0.68 17.40 -2.49
C GLU A 344 -1.75 16.95 -3.48
N ALA A 345 -2.79 16.29 -3.00
CA ALA A 345 -3.94 15.88 -3.80
C ALA A 345 -5.24 16.29 -3.11
N THR A 346 -6.27 16.58 -3.89
CA THR A 346 -7.63 16.83 -3.40
C THR A 346 -8.47 15.60 -3.68
N LEU A 347 -8.99 14.97 -2.63
CA LEU A 347 -10.05 13.97 -2.73
C LEU A 347 -11.37 14.69 -2.96
N VAL A 348 -11.97 14.49 -4.13
CA VAL A 348 -13.26 15.07 -4.50
C VAL A 348 -14.34 14.02 -4.28
N LEU A 349 -15.35 14.33 -3.46
CA LEU A 349 -16.53 13.50 -3.18
C LEU A 349 -17.79 14.20 -3.73
N ASP A 350 -18.93 13.53 -3.66
CA ASP A 350 -20.21 14.12 -4.11
C ASP A 350 -20.64 15.31 -3.26
N THR A 351 -20.30 15.30 -1.96
CA THR A 351 -20.80 16.29 -0.99
C THR A 351 -19.75 17.28 -0.51
N GLN A 352 -18.47 17.00 -0.74
CA GLN A 352 -17.36 17.79 -0.22
C GLN A 352 -16.05 17.47 -0.93
N GLU A 353 -15.03 18.28 -0.66
CA GLU A 353 -13.66 18.05 -1.10
C GLU A 353 -12.72 18.11 0.10
N VAL A 354 -11.65 17.30 0.06
CA VAL A 354 -10.67 17.25 1.14
C VAL A 354 -9.27 17.41 0.57
N LYS A 355 -8.56 18.43 1.02
CA LYS A 355 -7.14 18.61 0.71
C LYS A 355 -6.31 17.64 1.56
N MET A 356 -5.45 16.88 0.89
CA MET A 356 -4.54 15.90 1.48
C MET A 356 -3.09 16.24 1.13
N ALA A 357 -2.21 16.14 2.10
CA ALA A 357 -0.76 16.30 1.94
C ALA A 357 -0.04 14.94 2.01
N ALA A 358 1.23 14.89 1.61
CA ALA A 358 2.05 13.68 1.73
C ALA A 358 2.00 13.11 3.17
N GLY A 359 1.70 11.82 3.27
CA GLY A 359 1.48 11.07 4.51
C GLY A 359 0.02 10.98 4.96
N ASP A 360 -0.90 11.76 4.40
CA ASP A 360 -2.34 11.63 4.67
C ASP A 360 -2.90 10.36 4.00
N VAL A 361 -3.82 9.68 4.70
CA VAL A 361 -4.44 8.43 4.24
C VAL A 361 -5.95 8.59 4.16
N ALA A 362 -6.53 8.29 3.01
CA ALA A 362 -7.97 8.15 2.84
C ALA A 362 -8.36 6.67 2.77
N ILE A 363 -9.47 6.32 3.41
CA ILE A 363 -10.13 5.02 3.39
C ILE A 363 -11.46 5.18 2.68
N LEU A 364 -11.50 4.71 1.44
CA LEU A 364 -12.66 4.81 0.58
C LEU A 364 -13.52 3.56 0.70
N ARG A 365 -14.77 3.71 1.14
CA ARG A 365 -15.71 2.59 1.37
C ARG A 365 -16.79 2.61 0.29
N GLY A 366 -16.41 2.20 -0.92
CA GLY A 366 -17.24 2.33 -2.12
C GLY A 366 -17.76 3.76 -2.36
N ALA A 367 -16.96 4.76 -2.00
CA ALA A 367 -17.30 6.15 -2.19
C ALA A 367 -17.13 6.56 -3.65
N ASN A 368 -18.13 7.25 -4.21
CA ASN A 368 -17.95 7.94 -5.48
C ASN A 368 -16.91 9.05 -5.31
N HIS A 369 -15.84 9.06 -6.09
CA HIS A 369 -14.74 9.99 -5.84
C HIS A 369 -13.94 10.33 -7.09
N ALA A 370 -13.12 11.38 -7.01
CA ALA A 370 -12.05 11.65 -7.96
C ALA A 370 -10.81 12.21 -7.23
N TRP A 371 -9.69 12.23 -7.95
CA TRP A 371 -8.45 12.86 -7.52
C TRP A 371 -8.13 14.07 -8.40
N SER A 372 -7.92 15.21 -7.75
CA SER A 372 -7.57 16.50 -8.38
C SER A 372 -6.23 16.98 -7.83
N ASN A 373 -5.38 17.56 -8.67
CA ASN A 373 -4.12 18.17 -8.26
C ASN A 373 -4.15 19.67 -8.57
N ARG A 374 -4.51 20.46 -7.55
CA ARG A 374 -4.61 21.93 -7.64
C ARG A 374 -3.29 22.65 -7.38
N SER A 375 -2.21 21.90 -7.23
CA SER A 375 -0.87 22.46 -7.04
C SER A 375 -0.19 22.68 -8.40
N THR A 376 1.00 23.28 -8.39
CA THR A 376 1.79 23.54 -9.60
C THR A 376 2.78 22.42 -9.92
N ARG A 377 2.84 21.35 -9.12
CA ARG A 377 3.77 20.23 -9.28
C ARG A 377 2.99 18.91 -9.37
N PRO A 378 3.54 17.86 -9.99
CA PRO A 378 2.93 16.54 -9.93
C PRO A 378 2.74 16.06 -8.48
N ALA A 379 1.66 15.30 -8.26
CA ALA A 379 1.37 14.63 -7.00
C ALA A 379 1.24 13.12 -7.23
N ARG A 380 1.53 12.32 -6.20
CA ARG A 380 1.43 10.86 -6.28
C ARG A 380 0.55 10.30 -5.18
N VAL A 381 -0.37 9.41 -5.57
CA VAL A 381 -1.28 8.72 -4.66
C VAL A 381 -1.11 7.22 -4.84
N ALA A 382 -0.66 6.53 -3.81
CA ALA A 382 -0.64 5.08 -3.75
C ALA A 382 -2.04 4.57 -3.35
N ILE A 383 -2.58 3.61 -4.09
CA ILE A 383 -3.93 3.08 -3.88
C ILE A 383 -3.84 1.56 -3.84
N ALA A 384 -4.18 0.99 -2.69
CA ALA A 384 -4.47 -0.43 -2.56
C ALA A 384 -5.99 -0.60 -2.52
N SER A 385 -6.57 -1.20 -3.56
CA SER A 385 -8.01 -1.47 -3.66
C SER A 385 -8.26 -2.94 -3.36
N HIS A 386 -9.17 -3.22 -2.44
CA HIS A 386 -9.61 -4.55 -2.02
C HIS A 386 -11.06 -4.77 -2.46
N ALA A 387 -11.37 -5.94 -3.01
CA ALA A 387 -12.73 -6.30 -3.39
C ALA A 387 -13.66 -6.24 -2.16
N ALA A 388 -14.86 -5.71 -2.35
CA ALA A 388 -15.85 -5.58 -1.28
C ALA A 388 -17.24 -6.05 -1.76
N ALA A 389 -18.09 -6.41 -0.78
CA ALA A 389 -19.49 -6.78 -1.00
C ALA A 389 -20.43 -5.57 -1.07
#